data_AF-W4QXM2-F1
#
_entry.id   AF-W4QXM2-F1
#
_cell.length_a   1.000
_cell.length_b   1.000
_cell.length_c   1.000
_cell.angle_alpha   90.00
_cell.angle_beta   90.00
_cell.angle_gamma   90.00
#
_symmetry.space_group_name_H-M   'P 1'
#
loop_
_entity.id
_entity.type
_entity.pdbx_description
1 polymer ?
#
loop_
_entity_poly.entity_id
_entity_poly.type
_entity_poly.pdbx_seq_one_letter_code
_entity_poly.pdbx_strand_id
1 'polypeptide(L)' 'MSDTTFWITTIGGLASFGAVIWLYAALGKRVSKEEKEAGRDLTHETNAFTGSAKPSHKK' A
#
# COMPACT_ATOMS: atom_id res chain seq x y z
N MET A 1 -30.92 14.48 3.77
CA MET A 1 -29.80 13.79 4.45
C MET A 1 -29.37 14.70 5.59
N SER A 2 -29.27 14.21 6.83
CA SER A 2 -28.92 15.10 7.96
C SER A 2 -27.45 15.50 7.90
N ASP A 3 -27.12 16.68 8.43
CA ASP A 3 -25.75 17.18 8.56
C ASP A 3 -24.82 16.16 9.21
N THR A 4 -25.30 15.46 10.24
CA THR A 4 -24.56 14.40 10.91
C THR A 4 -24.18 13.27 9.96
N THR A 5 -25.12 12.78 9.14
CA THR A 5 -24.83 11.73 8.16
C THR A 5 -23.83 12.20 7.11
N PHE A 6 -23.95 13.45 6.62
CA PHE A 6 -23.00 14.02 5.67
C PHE A 6 -21.56 14.05 6.20
N TRP A 7 -21.36 14.52 7.43
CA TRP A 7 -20.04 14.59 8.05
C TRP A 7 -19.45 13.20 8.35
N ILE A 8 -20.27 12.26 8.82
CA ILE A 8 -19.81 10.87 9.04
C ILE A 8 -19.33 10.24 7.74
N THR A 9 -20.10 10.36 6.66
CA THR A 9 -19.72 9.82 5.35
C THR A 9 -18.46 10.51 4.81
N THR A 10 -18.36 11.83 4.93
CA THR A 10 -17.20 12.60 4.45
C THR A 10 -15.92 12.21 5.17
N ILE A 11 -15.93 12.20 6.51
CA ILE A 11 -14.76 11.84 7.32
C ILE A 11 -14.38 10.37 7.11
N GLY A 12 -15.37 9.48 7.11
CA GLY A 12 -15.14 8.06 6.85
C GLY A 12 -14.54 7.80 5.47
N GLY A 13 -15.01 8.52 4.45
CA GLY A 13 -14.43 8.50 3.11
C GLY A 13 -12.97 8.98 3.11
N LEU A 14 -12.71 10.16 3.69
CA LEU A 14 -11.37 10.75 3.73
C LEU A 14 -10.36 9.85 4.45
N ALA A 15 -10.76 9.26 5.59
CA ALA A 15 -9.94 8.33 6.36
C ALA A 15 -9.65 7.06 5.55
N SER A 16 -10.64 6.51 4.86
CA SER A 16 -10.47 5.32 4.01
C SER A 16 -9.51 5.59 2.86
N PHE A 17 -9.63 6.73 2.19
CA PHE A 17 -8.69 7.16 1.15
C PHE A 17 -7.26 7.33 1.70
N GLY A 18 -7.12 7.97 2.86
CA GLY A 18 -5.83 8.11 3.53
C GLY A 18 -5.17 6.77 3.84
N ALA A 19 -5.95 5.80 4.34
CA ALA A 19 -5.44 4.45 4.62
C ALA A 19 -4.95 3.73 3.35
N VAL A 20 -5.67 3.86 2.23
CA VAL A 20 -5.26 3.28 0.95
C VAL A 20 -3.96 3.91 0.44
N ILE A 21 -3.87 5.25 0.47
CA ILE A 21 -2.64 5.96 0.06
C ILE A 21 -1.45 5.53 0.91
N TRP A 22 -1.63 5.43 2.23
CA TRP A 22 -0.59 5.00 3.14
C TRP A 22 -0.12 3.56 2.86
N LEU A 23 -1.05 2.64 2.59
CA LEU A 23 -0.74 1.26 2.23
C LEU A 23 0.13 1.21 0.98
N TYR A 24 -0.27 1.88 -0.10
CA TYR A 24 0.50 1.90 -1.35
C TYR A 24 1.87 2.55 -1.18
N ALA A 25 1.97 3.62 -0.39
CA ALA A 25 3.26 4.24 -0.07
C ALA A 25 4.18 3.28 0.70
N ALA A 26 3.64 2.54 1.67
CA ALA A 26 4.39 1.55 2.44
C ALA A 26 4.87 0.38 1.56
N LEU A 27 4.01 -0.10 0.65
CA LEU A 27 4.37 -1.12 -0.33
C LEU A 27 5.50 -0.62 -1.25
N GLY A 28 5.34 0.54 -1.86
CA GLY A 28 6.36 1.14 -2.74
C GLY A 28 7.71 1.34 -2.05
N LYS A 29 7.71 1.71 -0.76
CA LYS A 29 8.95 1.83 0.03
C LYS A 29 9.65 0.49 0.21
N ARG A 30 8.92 -0.62 0.33
CA ARG A 30 9.48 -1.98 0.38
C ARG A 30 10.05 -2.40 -0.97
N VAL A 31 9.30 -2.19 -2.06
CA VAL A 31 9.76 -2.47 -3.43
C VAL A 31 11.07 -1.75 -3.71
N SER A 32 11.09 -0.42 -3.52
CA SER A 32 12.29 0.40 -3.77
C SER A 32 13.49 -0.04 -2.95
N LYS A 33 13.27 -0.53 -1.73
CA LYS A 33 14.34 -1.10 -0.90
C LYS A 33 14.86 -2.41 -1.49
N GLU A 34 13.98 -3.32 -1.87
CA GLU A 34 14.37 -4.61 -2.46
C GLU A 34 15.06 -4.44 -3.82
N GLU A 35 14.61 -3.50 -4.66
CA GLU A 35 15.26 -3.17 -5.94
C GLU A 35 16.66 -2.60 -5.74
N LYS A 36 16.86 -1.75 -4.73
CA LYS A 36 18.18 -1.24 -4.36
C LYS A 36 19.10 -2.34 -3.86
N GLU A 37 18.57 -3.29 -3.08
CA GLU A 37 19.33 -4.46 -2.60
C GLU A 37 19.68 -5.43 -3.74
N ALA A 38 18.76 -5.63 -4.70
CA ALA A 38 18.95 -6.52 -5.83
C ALA A 38 19.73 -5.89 -6.99
N GLY A 39 19.83 -4.56 -7.04
CA GLY A 39 20.51 -3.81 -8.12
C GLY A 39 19.76 -3.84 -9.46
N ARG A 40 18.47 -4.18 -9.47
CA ARG A 40 17.63 -4.27 -10.67
C ARG A 40 16.16 -3.98 -10.35
N ASP A 41 15.39 -3.65 -11.38
CA ASP A 41 13.93 -3.55 -11.27
C ASP A 41 13.32 -4.92 -10.93
N LEU A 42 12.40 -4.91 -9.97
CA LEU A 42 11.65 -6.08 -9.51
C LEU A 42 10.15 -5.89 -9.69
N THR A 43 9.72 -4.84 -10.41
CA THR A 43 8.31 -4.46 -10.53
C THR A 43 7.43 -5.62 -10.99
N HIS A 44 7.90 -6.44 -11.93
CA HIS A 44 7.17 -7.60 -12.46
C HIS A 44 7.28 -8.89 -11.64
N GLU A 45 8.20 -8.93 -10.66
CA GLU A 45 8.39 -10.05 -9.74
C GLU A 45 7.79 -9.78 -8.37
N THR A 46 7.46 -8.52 -8.09
CA THR A 46 6.93 -8.05 -6.82
C THR A 46 5.46 -8.39 -6.66
N ASN A 47 5.11 -8.99 -5.53
CA ASN A 47 3.72 -9.24 -5.17
C ASN A 47 3.03 -7.92 -4.73
N ALA A 48 1.91 -7.59 -5.37
CA ALA A 48 1.17 -6.34 -5.12
C ALA A 48 0.59 -6.21 -3.70
N PHE A 49 0.35 -7.33 -3.00
CA PHE A 49 -0.18 -7.33 -1.63
C PHE A 49 0.91 -7.18 -0.57
N THR A 50 2.13 -7.65 -0.85
CA THR A 50 3.23 -7.65 0.12
C THR A 50 4.32 -6.64 -0.19
N GLY A 51 4.39 -6.12 -1.42
CA GLY A 51 5.43 -5.22 -1.88
C GLY A 51 6.82 -5.87 -1.84
N SER A 52 6.87 -7.19 -2.07
CA SER A 52 8.09 -7.98 -2.02
C SER A 52 8.14 -8.99 -3.17
N ALA A 53 9.33 -9.18 -3.75
CA ALA A 53 9.62 -10.24 -4.71
C ALA A 53 10.08 -11.54 -4.01
N LYS A 54 10.32 -11.50 -2.69
CA LYS A 54 10.69 -12.69 -1.93
C LYS A 54 9.47 -13.59 -1.74
N PRO A 55 9.61 -14.91 -1.92
CA PRO A 55 8.52 -15.83 -1.65
C PRO A 55 8.07 -15.68 -0.19
N SER A 56 6.76 -15.57 0.05
CA SER A 56 6.17 -15.49 1.40
C SER A 56 6.41 -16.77 2.24
N HIS A 57 7.10 -17.77 1.70
CA HIS A 57 7.43 -18.99 2.41
C HIS A 57 8.74 -18.80 3.16
N LYS A 58 8.65 -18.54 4.48
CA LYS A 58 9.69 -19.05 5.39
C LYS A 58 9.60 -20.57 5.34
N LYS A 59 10.63 -21.22 4.81
CA LYS A 59 11.04 -22.57 5.21
C LYS A 59 12.52 -22.51 5.52
#